data_AF-A0A7L0SN58-F1
#
_entry.id   AF-A0A7L0SN58-F1
#
_cell.length_a   1.000
_cell.length_b   1.000
_cell.length_c   1.000
_cell.angle_alpha   90.00
_cell.angle_beta   90.00
_cell.angle_gamma   90.00
#
_symmetry.space_group_name_H-M   'P 1'
#
loop_
_entity.id
_entity.type
_entity.pdbx_description
1 polymer ?
#
loop_
_entity_poly.entity_id
_entity_poly.type
_entity_poly.pdbx_seq_one_letter_code
_entity_poly.pdbx_strand_id
1 'polypeptide(L)'
;LWLLAFLGSLALLVHAYAKCVGLYFQYPHSTQLEEETARNKTFPAVTLCNLNPARFSQLSGHDLYWAGEMLGLLDGAARPLVLESVERSRLEALLGTLAVNEEEKSRPFDLEEFYGRVGHQLDLGEMLVRCTFGSEECNGSDFQTVSAQWRGGWARPPLPAPT
;
A
#
# COMPACT_ATOMS: atom_id res chain seq x y z
N LEU A 1 -5.65 73.53 8.61
CA LEU A 1 -4.61 72.60 9.12
C LEU A 1 -5.22 71.45 9.92
N TRP A 2 -5.93 71.72 11.02
CA TRP A 2 -6.56 70.71 11.87
C TRP A 2 -7.50 69.73 11.16
N LEU A 3 -8.40 70.24 10.29
CA LEU A 3 -9.30 69.40 9.50
C LEU A 3 -8.54 68.46 8.55
N LEU A 4 -7.50 68.95 7.87
CA LEU A 4 -6.68 68.14 6.96
C LEU A 4 -5.89 67.07 7.72
N ALA A 5 -5.34 67.42 8.87
CA ALA A 5 -4.65 66.47 9.74
C ALA A 5 -5.62 65.37 10.24
N PHE A 6 -6.83 65.74 10.65
CA PHE A 6 -7.87 64.80 11.06
C PHE A 6 -8.29 63.87 9.92
N LEU A 7 -8.58 64.43 8.73
CA LEU A 7 -8.94 63.63 7.55
C LEU A 7 -7.81 62.69 7.11
N GLY A 8 -6.57 63.16 7.17
CA GLY A 8 -5.39 62.33 6.90
C GLY A 8 -5.27 61.17 7.89
N SER A 9 -5.44 61.43 9.19
CA SER A 9 -5.43 60.38 10.22
C SER A 9 -6.56 59.37 10.03
N LEU A 10 -7.76 59.83 9.68
CA LEU A 10 -8.91 58.97 9.43
C LEU A 10 -8.69 58.06 8.21
N ALA A 11 -8.14 58.61 7.12
CA ALA A 11 -7.84 57.83 5.91
C ALA A 11 -6.80 56.73 6.17
N LEU A 12 -5.74 57.04 6.93
CA LEU A 12 -4.73 56.06 7.34
C LEU A 12 -5.33 54.96 8.22
N LEU A 13 -6.21 55.33 9.17
CA LEU A 13 -6.89 54.38 10.03
C LEU A 13 -7.76 53.40 9.24
N VAL A 14 -8.59 53.91 8.31
CA VAL A 14 -9.45 53.08 7.45
C VAL A 14 -8.60 52.16 6.56
N HIS A 15 -7.50 52.66 5.99
CA HIS A 15 -6.61 51.86 5.16
C HIS A 15 -5.97 50.70 5.94
N ALA A 16 -5.45 50.98 7.15
CA ALA A 16 -4.86 49.95 8.01
C ALA A 16 -5.89 48.89 8.40
N TYR A 17 -7.11 49.30 8.77
CA TYR A 17 -8.16 48.38 9.18
C TYR A 17 -8.63 47.49 8.01
N ALA A 18 -8.81 48.05 6.82
CA ALA A 18 -9.16 47.28 5.62
C ALA A 18 -8.11 46.21 5.30
N LYS A 19 -6.81 46.53 5.47
CA LYS A 19 -5.73 45.54 5.32
C LYS A 19 -5.78 44.46 6.39
N CYS A 20 -5.97 44.81 7.66
CA CYS A 20 -6.05 43.83 8.75
C CYS A 20 -7.26 42.90 8.59
N VAL A 21 -8.43 43.44 8.23
CA VAL A 21 -9.63 42.65 7.95
C VAL A 21 -9.43 41.76 6.72
N GLY A 22 -8.80 42.28 5.68
CA GLY A 22 -8.41 41.48 4.50
C GLY A 22 -7.48 40.32 4.87
N LEU A 23 -6.45 40.57 5.68
CA LEU A 23 -5.53 39.53 6.17
C LEU A 23 -6.24 38.52 7.09
N TYR A 24 -7.17 38.97 7.93
CA TYR A 24 -7.97 38.09 8.78
C TYR A 24 -8.80 37.10 7.95
N PHE A 25 -9.50 37.60 6.91
CA PHE A 25 -10.29 36.74 6.02
C PHE A 25 -9.48 35.95 4.99
N GLN A 26 -8.16 36.15 4.93
CA GLN A 26 -7.25 35.25 4.20
C GLN A 26 -6.92 33.98 5.00
N TYR A 27 -7.31 33.90 6.28
CA TYR A 27 -7.06 32.77 7.17
C TYR A 27 -5.59 32.27 7.14
N PRO A 28 -4.60 33.15 7.31
CA PRO A 28 -3.21 32.73 7.36
C PRO A 28 -2.97 31.86 8.61
N HIS A 29 -2.24 30.76 8.44
CA HIS A 29 -1.85 29.86 9.53
C HIS A 29 -0.33 29.89 9.71
N SER A 30 0.12 29.75 10.95
CA SER A 30 1.53 29.56 11.29
C SER A 30 1.65 28.29 12.11
N THR A 31 2.49 27.37 11.66
CA THR A 31 2.79 26.12 12.35
C THR A 31 4.11 26.28 13.09
N GLN A 32 4.10 25.97 14.39
CA GLN A 32 5.32 25.86 15.20
C GLN A 32 5.66 24.38 15.35
N LEU A 33 6.94 24.05 15.20
CA LEU A 33 7.45 22.69 15.31
C LEU A 33 8.33 22.59 16.55
N GLU A 34 8.04 21.61 17.40
CA GLU A 34 8.83 21.28 18.59
C GLU A 34 9.11 19.77 18.60
N GLU A 35 10.31 19.39 19.00
CA GLU A 35 10.74 17.99 19.09
C GLU A 35 10.87 17.59 20.56
N GLU A 36 9.96 16.72 21.02
CA GLU A 36 10.00 16.17 22.38
C GLU A 36 10.45 14.70 22.38
N THR A 37 11.49 14.42 23.16
CA THR A 37 12.01 13.07 23.37
C THR A 37 11.25 12.37 24.50
N ALA A 38 10.30 11.51 24.12
CA ALA A 38 9.56 10.67 25.06
C ALA A 38 10.26 9.31 25.23
N ARG A 39 10.41 8.84 26.47
CA ARG A 39 11.04 7.53 26.79
C ARG A 39 10.21 6.34 26.28
N ASN A 40 8.87 6.44 26.37
CA ASN A 40 7.96 5.40 25.92
C ASN A 40 7.14 5.95 24.76
N LYS A 41 7.31 5.36 23.57
CA LYS A 41 6.50 5.67 22.38
C LYS A 41 5.88 4.37 21.88
N THR A 42 4.64 4.45 21.42
CA THR A 42 3.97 3.34 20.75
C THR A 42 4.74 3.00 19.47
N PHE A 43 5.09 1.73 19.30
CA PHE A 43 5.72 1.27 18.08
C PHE A 43 4.69 1.31 16.94
N PRO A 44 5.04 1.90 15.77
CA PRO A 44 4.09 2.05 14.68
C PRO A 44 3.71 0.69 14.09
N ALA A 45 2.58 0.66 13.38
CA ALA A 45 2.25 -0.49 12.56
C ALA A 45 3.27 -0.66 11.43
N VAL A 46 3.77 -1.88 11.23
CA VAL A 46 4.70 -2.21 10.15
C VAL A 46 3.97 -3.08 9.14
N THR A 47 3.83 -2.58 7.91
CA THR A 47 3.23 -3.32 6.81
C THR A 47 4.30 -3.83 5.85
N LEU A 48 4.30 -5.13 5.60
CA LEU A 48 5.22 -5.84 4.73
C LEU A 48 4.44 -6.51 3.60
N CYS A 49 4.87 -6.30 2.35
CA CYS A 49 4.32 -6.95 1.18
C CYS A 49 5.45 -7.53 0.34
N ASN A 50 5.30 -8.76 -0.14
CA ASN A 50 6.20 -9.27 -1.16
C ASN A 50 5.91 -8.52 -2.48
N LEU A 51 6.95 -8.09 -3.18
CA LEU A 51 6.82 -7.44 -4.49
C LEU A 51 6.25 -8.40 -5.53
N ASN A 52 6.53 -9.70 -5.38
CA ASN A 52 5.92 -10.72 -6.21
C ASN A 52 4.45 -10.94 -5.77
N PRO A 53 3.46 -10.63 -6.62
CA PRO A 53 2.04 -10.69 -6.23
C PRO A 53 1.51 -12.12 -6.06
N ALA A 54 2.13 -13.11 -6.73
CA ALA A 54 1.66 -14.48 -6.72
C ALA A 54 2.81 -15.49 -6.77
N ARG A 55 2.65 -16.62 -6.09
CA ARG A 55 3.54 -17.77 -6.19
C ARG A 55 3.22 -18.53 -7.47
N PHE A 56 4.19 -18.59 -8.38
CA PHE A 56 4.01 -19.28 -9.67
C PHE A 56 3.59 -20.75 -9.52
N SER A 57 4.08 -21.43 -8.48
CA SER A 57 3.73 -22.82 -8.16
C SER A 57 2.28 -23.04 -7.72
N GLN A 58 1.58 -21.99 -7.30
CA GLN A 58 0.19 -22.04 -6.84
C GLN A 58 -0.81 -21.56 -7.90
N LEU A 59 -0.33 -21.11 -9.07
CA LEU A 59 -1.19 -20.69 -10.18
C LEU A 59 -1.76 -21.92 -10.89
N SER A 60 -3.08 -21.93 -11.05
CA SER A 60 -3.79 -22.89 -11.88
C SER A 60 -4.00 -22.35 -13.30
N GLY A 61 -4.39 -23.23 -14.24
CA GLY A 61 -4.78 -22.80 -15.57
C GLY A 61 -6.01 -21.88 -15.58
N HIS A 62 -6.98 -22.14 -14.68
CA HIS A 62 -8.12 -21.26 -14.47
C HIS A 62 -7.69 -19.85 -14.05
N ASP A 63 -6.71 -19.75 -13.16
CA ASP A 63 -6.16 -18.46 -12.72
C ASP A 63 -5.46 -17.73 -13.87
N LEU A 64 -4.69 -18.45 -14.69
CA LEU A 64 -4.05 -17.87 -15.87
C LEU A 64 -5.07 -17.40 -16.91
N TYR A 65 -6.19 -18.09 -17.06
CA TYR A 65 -7.27 -17.68 -17.96
C TYR A 65 -7.91 -16.35 -17.55
N TRP A 66 -8.16 -16.14 -16.25
CA TRP A 66 -8.83 -14.93 -15.75
C TRP A 66 -7.87 -13.79 -15.38
N ALA A 67 -6.72 -14.11 -14.80
CA ALA A 67 -5.77 -13.15 -14.23
C ALA A 67 -4.42 -13.10 -14.97
N GLY A 68 -4.19 -13.93 -15.99
CA GLY A 68 -2.90 -14.02 -16.68
C GLY A 68 -2.44 -12.71 -17.33
N GLU A 69 -3.37 -11.94 -17.91
CA GLU A 69 -3.08 -10.60 -18.44
C GLU A 69 -2.77 -9.60 -17.31
N MET A 70 -3.54 -9.61 -16.22
CA MET A 70 -3.32 -8.77 -15.04
C MET A 70 -1.94 -9.05 -14.39
N LEU A 71 -1.50 -10.31 -14.39
CA LEU A 71 -0.19 -10.71 -13.88
C LEU A 71 0.96 -10.42 -14.86
N GLY A 72 0.66 -9.95 -16.08
CA GLY A 72 1.66 -9.71 -17.13
C GLY A 72 2.29 -11.00 -17.67
N LEU A 73 1.60 -12.14 -17.53
CA LEU A 73 2.05 -13.43 -18.05
C LEU A 73 1.51 -13.67 -19.47
N LEU A 74 0.30 -13.18 -19.76
CA LEU A 74 -0.38 -13.36 -21.04
C LEU A 74 -0.70 -12.02 -21.71
N ASP A 75 -0.85 -12.04 -23.03
CA ASP A 75 -1.47 -10.96 -23.79
C ASP A 75 -3.00 -11.10 -23.81
N GLY A 76 -3.72 -10.09 -24.33
CA GLY A 76 -5.19 -10.14 -24.47
C GLY A 76 -5.72 -11.23 -25.41
N ALA A 77 -4.84 -11.98 -26.09
CA ALA A 77 -5.18 -13.17 -26.88
C ALA A 77 -4.83 -14.48 -26.13
N ALA A 78 -4.58 -14.41 -24.82
CA ALA A 78 -4.18 -15.51 -23.96
C ALA A 78 -2.88 -16.22 -24.38
N ARG A 79 -2.00 -15.51 -25.08
CA ARG A 79 -0.68 -16.02 -25.48
C ARG A 79 0.37 -15.57 -24.47
N PRO A 80 1.34 -16.43 -24.13
CA PRO A 80 2.45 -16.03 -23.28
C PRO A 80 3.15 -14.80 -23.87
N LEU A 81 3.27 -13.73 -23.08
CA LEU A 81 4.16 -12.63 -23.43
C LEU A 81 5.57 -13.20 -23.44
N VAL A 82 6.22 -13.21 -24.61
CA VAL A 82 7.53 -13.83 -24.85
C VAL A 82 8.52 -13.30 -23.82
N LEU A 83 8.70 -14.06 -22.76
CA LEU A 83 9.63 -13.76 -21.70
C LEU A 83 10.96 -14.34 -22.22
N GLU A 84 11.67 -13.54 -23.04
CA GLU A 84 12.99 -13.90 -23.62
C GLU A 84 14.01 -14.34 -22.55
N SER A 85 13.70 -14.10 -21.27
CA SER A 85 14.48 -14.47 -20.10
C SER A 85 13.91 -15.63 -19.27
N VAL A 86 12.83 -16.31 -19.68
CA VAL A 86 12.38 -17.52 -18.93
C VAL A 86 13.30 -18.68 -19.25
N GLU A 87 13.70 -19.36 -18.19
CA GLU A 87 14.13 -20.75 -18.29
C GLU A 87 13.10 -21.57 -19.08
N ARG A 88 13.53 -22.32 -20.09
CA ARG A 88 12.66 -23.13 -20.96
C ARG A 88 11.71 -24.03 -20.16
N SER A 89 12.17 -24.56 -19.02
CA SER A 89 11.39 -25.38 -18.10
C SER A 89 10.16 -24.68 -17.52
N ARG A 90 10.26 -23.38 -17.22
CA ARG A 90 9.13 -22.59 -16.69
C ARG A 90 8.16 -22.20 -17.80
N LEU A 91 8.67 -21.95 -19.00
CA LEU A 91 7.82 -21.72 -20.17
C LEU A 91 7.00 -22.98 -20.49
N GLU A 92 7.63 -24.16 -20.48
CA GLU A 92 6.94 -25.44 -20.66
C GLU A 92 5.90 -25.70 -19.57
N ALA A 93 6.21 -25.39 -18.30
CA ALA A 93 5.25 -25.47 -17.21
C ALA A 93 4.05 -24.53 -17.43
N LEU A 94 4.31 -23.29 -17.86
CA LEU A 94 3.26 -22.31 -18.18
C LEU A 94 2.37 -22.81 -19.33
N LEU A 95 2.98 -23.30 -20.41
CA LEU A 95 2.24 -23.84 -21.56
C LEU A 95 1.39 -25.05 -21.17
N GLY A 96 1.92 -25.94 -20.31
CA GLY A 96 1.18 -27.07 -19.78
C GLY A 96 -0.04 -26.64 -18.95
N THR A 97 0.08 -25.55 -18.17
CA THR A 97 -1.03 -25.02 -17.36
C THR A 97 -2.09 -24.27 -18.18
N LEU A 98 -1.78 -23.78 -19.38
CA LEU A 98 -2.75 -23.07 -20.23
C LEU A 98 -3.77 -24.00 -20.93
N ALA A 99 -3.51 -25.31 -20.94
CA ALA A 99 -4.42 -26.30 -21.51
C ALA A 99 -5.60 -26.58 -20.56
N VAL A 100 -6.59 -25.68 -20.57
CA VAL A 100 -7.75 -25.69 -19.67
C VAL A 100 -9.03 -26.10 -20.41
N ASN A 101 -9.83 -26.97 -19.79
CA ASN A 101 -11.12 -27.42 -20.34
C ASN A 101 -12.17 -26.29 -20.33
N GLU A 102 -13.15 -26.33 -21.24
CA GLU A 102 -14.21 -25.32 -21.31
C GLU A 102 -15.07 -25.22 -20.04
N GLU A 103 -15.29 -26.35 -19.36
CA GLU A 103 -15.98 -26.39 -18.06
C GLU A 103 -15.21 -25.63 -16.98
N GLU A 104 -13.87 -25.68 -17.03
CA GLU A 104 -13.04 -25.00 -16.06
C GLU A 104 -12.96 -23.50 -16.35
N LYS A 105 -13.03 -23.08 -17.60
CA LYS A 105 -13.15 -21.65 -17.99
C LYS A 105 -14.47 -21.02 -17.53
N SER A 106 -15.56 -21.78 -17.53
CA SER A 106 -16.89 -21.27 -17.18
C SER A 106 -17.14 -21.15 -15.67
N ARG A 107 -16.22 -21.67 -14.83
CA ARG A 107 -16.30 -21.49 -13.38
C ARG A 107 -16.16 -20.01 -13.00
N PRO A 108 -16.87 -19.54 -11.95
CA PRO A 108 -16.74 -18.17 -11.48
C PRO A 108 -15.35 -17.94 -10.90
N PHE A 109 -14.78 -16.76 -11.17
CA PHE A 109 -13.48 -16.34 -10.65
C PHE A 109 -13.67 -15.37 -9.49
N ASP A 110 -13.10 -15.70 -8.32
CA ASP A 110 -13.11 -14.86 -7.13
C ASP A 110 -11.70 -14.31 -6.87
N LEU A 111 -11.57 -12.98 -6.91
CA LEU A 111 -10.31 -12.28 -6.69
C LEU A 111 -9.80 -12.41 -5.25
N GLU A 112 -10.70 -12.49 -4.26
CA GLU A 112 -10.31 -12.62 -2.86
C GLU A 112 -9.75 -14.02 -2.59
N GLU A 113 -10.42 -15.06 -3.10
CA GLU A 113 -9.92 -16.44 -3.10
C GLU A 113 -8.56 -16.53 -3.80
N PHE A 114 -8.46 -15.95 -4.99
CA PHE A 114 -7.23 -15.96 -5.77
C PHE A 114 -6.06 -15.39 -4.97
N TYR A 115 -6.16 -14.15 -4.46
CA TYR A 115 -5.07 -13.56 -3.68
C TYR A 115 -4.78 -14.31 -2.37
N GLY A 116 -5.81 -14.85 -1.72
CA GLY A 116 -5.65 -15.65 -0.50
C GLY A 116 -4.87 -16.95 -0.73
N ARG A 117 -5.08 -17.61 -1.87
CA ARG A 117 -4.41 -18.87 -2.23
C ARG A 117 -3.04 -18.66 -2.87
N VAL A 118 -2.96 -17.80 -3.88
CA VAL A 118 -1.72 -17.66 -4.68
C VAL A 118 -0.73 -16.68 -4.07
N GLY A 119 -1.18 -15.76 -3.21
CA GLY A 119 -0.33 -14.79 -2.53
C GLY A 119 0.70 -15.44 -1.60
N HIS A 120 1.72 -14.69 -1.18
CA HIS A 120 2.74 -15.23 -0.27
C HIS A 120 2.25 -15.26 1.18
N GLN A 121 2.45 -16.40 1.84
CA GLN A 121 2.11 -16.60 3.25
C GLN A 121 3.28 -16.21 4.16
N LEU A 122 3.00 -15.50 5.26
CA LEU A 122 4.02 -15.03 6.20
C LEU A 122 4.46 -16.09 7.22
N ASP A 123 3.99 -17.33 7.11
CA ASP A 123 4.29 -18.39 8.07
C ASP A 123 5.80 -18.65 8.20
N LEU A 124 6.19 -19.12 9.40
CA LEU A 124 7.59 -19.39 9.75
C LEU A 124 8.17 -20.45 8.81
N GLY A 125 9.24 -20.08 8.10
CA GLY A 125 9.98 -20.97 7.21
C GLY A 125 9.80 -20.72 5.71
N GLU A 126 8.76 -20.01 5.28
CA GLU A 126 8.66 -19.53 3.87
C GLU A 126 9.24 -18.13 3.72
N MET A 127 8.60 -17.12 4.33
CA MET A 127 9.05 -15.73 4.25
C MET A 127 9.62 -15.20 5.56
N LEU A 128 8.97 -15.50 6.69
CA LEU A 128 9.41 -15.05 8.00
C LEU A 128 10.39 -16.06 8.58
N VAL A 129 11.70 -15.81 8.42
CA VAL A 129 12.74 -16.72 8.93
C VAL A 129 12.97 -16.51 10.43
N ARG A 130 12.97 -15.25 10.88
CA ARG A 130 13.14 -14.87 12.29
C ARG A 130 12.43 -13.55 12.55
N CYS A 131 11.77 -13.43 13.69
CA CYS A 131 11.14 -12.21 14.15
C CYS A 131 11.46 -11.99 15.62
N THR A 132 11.94 -10.79 15.95
CA THR A 132 12.20 -10.36 17.33
C THR A 132 11.74 -8.92 17.50
N PHE A 133 11.00 -8.63 18.57
CA PHE A 133 10.57 -7.28 18.92
C PHE A 133 10.96 -6.98 20.38
N GLY A 134 11.80 -5.97 20.59
CA GLY A 134 12.45 -5.78 21.89
C GLY A 134 13.31 -7.00 22.23
N SER A 135 12.99 -7.67 23.34
CA SER A 135 13.62 -8.92 23.78
C SER A 135 12.75 -10.16 23.58
N GLU A 136 11.58 -10.02 22.95
CA GLU A 136 10.63 -11.13 22.75
C GLU A 136 10.66 -11.66 21.32
N GLU A 137 10.51 -12.98 21.18
CA GLU A 137 10.33 -13.62 19.88
C GLU A 137 8.91 -13.43 19.36
N CYS A 138 8.77 -13.20 18.07
CA CYS A 138 7.48 -13.08 17.38
C CYS A 138 7.32 -14.13 16.29
N ASN A 139 6.08 -14.33 15.85
CA ASN A 139 5.73 -15.33 14.84
C ASN A 139 4.79 -14.74 13.77
N GLY A 140 4.39 -15.57 12.79
CA GLY A 140 3.47 -15.16 11.73
C GLY A 140 2.07 -14.75 12.23
N SER A 141 1.59 -15.30 13.35
CA SER A 141 0.28 -14.95 13.93
C SER A 141 0.24 -13.57 14.57
N ASP A 142 1.40 -12.96 14.84
CA ASP A 142 1.50 -11.56 15.28
C ASP A 142 1.23 -10.56 14.15
N PHE A 143 1.12 -11.03 12.91
CA PHE A 143 0.84 -10.24 11.72
C PHE A 143 -0.57 -10.53 11.21
N GLN A 144 -1.29 -9.48 10.85
CA GLN A 144 -2.63 -9.57 10.28
C GLN A 144 -2.56 -9.41 8.76
N THR A 145 -3.30 -10.24 8.03
CA THR A 145 -3.44 -10.07 6.58
C THR A 145 -4.18 -8.77 6.27
N VAL A 146 -3.61 -7.97 5.38
CA VAL A 146 -4.21 -6.75 4.87
C VAL A 146 -4.17 -6.76 3.34
N SER A 147 -5.27 -6.39 2.69
CA SER A 147 -5.29 -6.21 1.25
C SER A 147 -4.76 -4.82 0.89
N ALA A 148 -3.68 -4.76 0.10
CA ALA A 148 -3.06 -3.51 -0.30
C ALA A 148 -2.97 -3.46 -1.84
N GLN A 149 -3.79 -2.59 -2.46
CA GLN A 149 -3.71 -2.24 -3.88
C GLN A 149 -3.44 -3.44 -4.81
N TRP A 150 -4.34 -4.43 -4.77
CA TRP A 150 -4.27 -5.65 -5.59
C TRP A 150 -3.07 -6.57 -5.27
N ARG A 151 -2.63 -6.57 -4.01
CA ARG A 151 -1.66 -7.53 -3.45
C ARG A 151 -2.08 -7.94 -2.04
N GLY A 152 -1.72 -9.16 -1.66
CA GLY A 152 -1.72 -9.58 -0.26
C GLY A 152 -0.55 -8.93 0.48
N GLY A 153 -0.83 -8.27 1.59
CA GLY A 153 0.14 -7.71 2.51
C GLY A 153 -0.10 -8.20 3.93
N TRP A 154 0.87 -7.97 4.81
CA TRP A 154 0.79 -8.31 6.21
C TRP A 154 1.12 -7.08 7.05
N ALA A 155 0.24 -6.70 7.97
CA ALA A 155 0.46 -5.58 8.88
C ALA A 155 0.57 -6.11 10.32
N ARG A 156 1.65 -5.73 10.99
CA ARG A 156 1.71 -5.86 12.45
C ARG A 156 1.04 -4.65 13.07
N PRO A 157 0.03 -4.81 13.96
CA PRO A 157 -0.64 -3.68 14.60
C PRO A 157 0.31 -2.89 15.51
N PRO A 158 -0.03 -1.65 15.89
CA PRO A 158 0.78 -0.86 16.81
C PRO A 158 1.00 -1.60 18.12
N LEU A 159 2.24 -1.66 18.58
CA LEU A 159 2.60 -2.33 19.83
C LEU A 159 2.94 -1.31 20.92
N PRO A 160 2.62 -1.59 22.19
CA PRO A 160 3.11 -0.77 23.29
C PRO A 160 4.63 -0.78 23.32
N ALA A 161 5.22 0.26 23.93
CA ALA A 161 6.66 0.33 24.12
C ALA A 161 7.16 -0.92 24.88
N PRO A 162 8.24 -1.56 24.44
CA PRO A 162 8.85 -2.65 25.20
C PRO A 162 9.28 -2.13 26.58
N THR A 163 9.00 -2.90 27.62
CA THR A 163 9.37 -2.59 29.02
C THR A 163 10.86 -2.70 29.25
#